data_AF-A0A453II20-F1
#
_entry.id   AF-A0A453II20-F1
#
_cell.length_a   1.000
_cell.length_b   1.000
_cell.length_c   1.000
_cell.angle_alpha   90.00
_cell.angle_beta   90.00
_cell.angle_gamma   90.00
#
_symmetry.space_group_name_H-M   'P 1'
#
loop_
_entity.id
_entity.type
_entity.pdbx_description
1 polymer ?
#
loop_
_entity_poly.entity_id
_entity_poly.type
_entity_poly.pdbx_seq_one_letter_code
_entity_poly.pdbx_strand_id
1 'polypeptide(L)'
;MVGFVAALSVEAARGGGLLDQAGSGAGLGWFLTTAAVFSVASLVPLLQGQSVESKSSGVWSADAELWNGRFAMLGLVALAITEFITGTPFVNV
;
A
#
# COMPACT_ATOMS: atom_id res chain seq x y z
N MET A 1 0.37 1.32 5.11
CA MET A 1 -0.18 0.11 5.77
C MET A 1 -1.13 -0.65 4.88
N VAL A 2 -2.24 -0.07 4.42
CA VAL A 2 -3.26 -0.78 3.61
C VAL A 2 -2.68 -1.41 2.33
N GLY A 3 -1.78 -0.71 1.63
CA GLY A 3 -1.12 -1.27 0.43
C GLY A 3 -0.29 -2.53 0.69
N PHE A 4 0.38 -2.62 1.85
CA PHE A 4 1.14 -3.79 2.26
C PHE A 4 0.22 -5.00 2.53
N VAL A 5 -0.89 -4.78 3.24
CA VAL A 5 -1.88 -5.83 3.52
C VAL A 5 -2.58 -6.29 2.24
N ALA A 6 -2.90 -5.35 1.34
CA ALA A 6 -3.51 -5.65 0.06
C ALA A 6 -2.58 -6.50 -0.83
N ALA A 7 -1.27 -6.19 -0.85
CA ALA A 7 -0.28 -6.99 -1.57
C ALA A 7 -0.28 -8.45 -1.08
N LEU A 8 -0.13 -8.66 0.23
CA LEU A 8 -0.15 -10.02 0.82
C LEU A 8 -1.47 -10.75 0.57
N SER A 9 -2.60 -10.04 0.64
CA SER A 9 -3.93 -10.63 0.44
C SER A 9 -4.14 -11.09 -0.99
N VAL A 10 -3.68 -10.30 -1.97
CA VAL A 10 -3.82 -10.65 -3.37
C VAL A 10 -2.85 -11.74 -3.78
N GLU A 11 -1.64 -11.71 -3.24
CA GLU A 11 -0.65 -12.77 -3.40
C GLU A 11 -1.18 -14.09 -2.86
N ALA A 12 -1.75 -14.11 -1.65
CA ALA A 12 -2.42 -15.28 -1.07
C ALA A 12 -3.62 -15.78 -1.89
N ALA A 13 -4.38 -14.87 -2.52
CA ALA A 13 -5.59 -15.22 -3.26
C ALA A 13 -5.32 -15.69 -4.70
N ARG A 14 -4.22 -15.24 -5.31
CA ARG A 14 -3.90 -15.50 -6.74
C ARG A 14 -2.66 -16.35 -6.96
N GLY A 15 -1.84 -16.58 -5.92
CA GLY A 15 -0.62 -17.39 -5.98
C GLY A 15 0.49 -16.81 -6.87
N GLY A 16 0.39 -15.54 -7.26
CA GLY A 16 1.36 -14.83 -8.09
C GLY A 16 1.94 -13.63 -7.36
N GLY A 17 3.21 -13.32 -7.63
CA GLY A 17 3.96 -12.27 -6.93
C GLY A 17 3.42 -10.85 -7.18
N LEU A 18 3.76 -9.94 -6.26
CA LEU A 18 3.46 -8.51 -6.34
C LEU A 18 3.98 -7.89 -7.64
N LEU A 19 5.19 -8.25 -8.07
CA LEU A 19 5.82 -7.67 -9.26
C LEU A 19 5.15 -8.11 -10.56
N ASP A 20 4.74 -9.38 -10.66
CA ASP A 20 4.01 -9.88 -11.83
C ASP A 20 2.66 -9.18 -11.98
N GLN A 21 2.01 -8.91 -10.86
CA GLN A 21 0.73 -8.24 -10.86
C GLN A 21 0.84 -6.76 -11.18
N ALA A 22 1.87 -6.08 -10.66
CA ALA A 22 2.18 -4.70 -11.00
C ALA A 22 2.56 -4.52 -12.48
N GLY A 23 3.26 -5.50 -13.06
CA GLY A 23 3.64 -5.54 -14.47
C GLY A 23 2.53 -6.02 -15.42
N SER A 24 1.47 -6.63 -14.90
CA SER A 24 0.35 -7.12 -15.71
C SER A 24 -0.50 -5.95 -16.25
N GLY A 25 -0.96 -6.04 -17.51
CA GLY A 25 -1.78 -5.00 -18.13
C GLY A 25 -3.08 -4.71 -17.37
N ALA A 26 -3.69 -5.72 -16.76
CA ALA A 26 -4.86 -5.56 -15.91
C ALA A 26 -4.53 -4.92 -14.55
N GLY A 27 -3.40 -5.30 -13.92
CA GLY A 27 -2.96 -4.73 -12.65
C GLY A 27 -2.55 -3.27 -12.78
N LEU A 28 -1.85 -2.91 -13.87
CA LEU A 28 -1.51 -1.52 -14.18
C LEU A 28 -2.78 -0.69 -14.44
N GLY A 29 -3.75 -1.23 -15.19
CA GLY A 29 -5.03 -0.55 -15.43
C GLY A 29 -5.79 -0.26 -14.12
N TRP A 30 -5.86 -1.24 -13.22
CA TRP A 30 -6.46 -1.05 -11.90
C TRP A 30 -5.69 -0.01 -11.07
N PHE A 31 -4.36 -0.11 -11.02
CA PHE A 31 -3.50 0.83 -10.30
C PHE A 31 -3.72 2.28 -10.75
N LEU A 32 -3.71 2.53 -12.05
CA LEU A 32 -3.93 3.88 -12.60
C LEU A 32 -5.32 4.41 -12.23
N THR A 33 -6.33 3.54 -12.28
CA THR A 33 -7.70 3.93 -11.96
C THR A 33 -7.84 4.28 -10.47
N THR A 34 -7.35 3.44 -9.55
CA THR A 34 -7.41 3.77 -8.11
C THR A 34 -6.52 4.95 -7.76
N ALA A 35 -5.34 5.08 -8.36
CA ALA A 35 -4.47 6.24 -8.16
C ALA A 35 -5.19 7.53 -8.56
N ALA A 36 -5.82 7.56 -9.75
CA ALA A 36 -6.59 8.72 -10.19
C ALA A 36 -7.75 9.05 -9.23
N VAL A 37 -8.50 8.03 -8.78
CA VAL A 37 -9.59 8.22 -7.81
C VAL A 37 -9.08 8.79 -6.49
N PHE A 38 -8.01 8.24 -5.92
CA PHE A 38 -7.44 8.74 -4.67
C PHE A 38 -6.80 10.12 -4.81
N SER A 39 -6.18 10.42 -5.95
CA SER A 39 -5.65 11.75 -6.25
C SER A 39 -6.75 12.80 -6.31
N VAL A 40 -7.92 12.48 -6.90
CA VAL A 40 -9.06 13.39 -6.90
C VAL A 40 -9.65 13.50 -5.49
N ALA A 41 -9.77 12.38 -4.76
CA ALA A 41 -10.30 12.37 -3.40
C ALA A 41 -9.43 13.18 -2.42
N SER A 42 -8.10 13.18 -2.56
CA SER A 42 -7.19 13.93 -1.68
C SER A 42 -7.28 15.44 -1.84
N LEU A 43 -7.82 15.93 -2.96
CA LEU A 43 -8.08 17.36 -3.16
C LEU A 43 -9.22 17.88 -2.29
N VAL A 44 -10.21 17.03 -1.93
CA VAL A 44 -11.35 17.43 -1.11
C VAL A 44 -10.95 18.00 0.26
N PRO A 45 -10.14 17.32 1.10
CA PRO A 45 -9.70 17.87 2.38
C PRO A 45 -8.72 19.06 2.23
N LEU A 46 -7.93 19.09 1.16
CA LEU A 46 -7.05 20.23 0.85
C LEU A 46 -7.86 21.50 0.57
N LEU A 47 -8.96 21.41 -0.19
CA LEU A 47 -9.88 22.52 -0.43
C LEU A 47 -10.64 22.94 0.84
N GLN A 48 -10.82 22.03 1.80
CA GLN A 48 -11.42 22.30 3.11
C GLN A 48 -10.43 22.86 4.15
N GLY A 49 -9.15 23.02 3.79
CA GLY A 49 -8.13 23.57 4.68
C GLY A 49 -7.80 22.69 5.90
N GLN A 50 -8.10 21.39 5.86
CA GLN A 50 -7.80 20.48 6.96
C GLN A 50 -6.35 19.97 6.85
N SER A 51 -5.54 20.21 7.88
CA SER A 51 -4.21 19.61 8.03
C SER A 51 -4.30 18.32 8.87
N VAL A 52 -3.50 17.34 8.49
CA VAL A 52 -3.56 15.95 9.01
C VAL A 52 -2.95 15.85 10.42
N GLU A 53 -2.11 16.82 10.79
CA GLU A 53 -1.31 16.83 12.01
C GLU A 53 -2.08 17.06 13.33
N SER A 54 -3.34 17.50 13.33
CA SER A 54 -3.97 18.04 14.56
C SER A 54 -4.93 17.12 15.31
N LYS A 55 -5.13 15.86 14.88
CA LYS A 55 -5.96 14.89 15.62
C LYS A 55 -5.11 13.83 16.31
N SER A 56 -4.47 14.24 17.42
CA SER A 56 -3.77 13.33 18.33
C SER A 56 -4.19 13.64 19.76
N SER A 57 -5.33 13.10 20.20
CA SER A 57 -5.66 13.03 21.62
C SER A 57 -6.48 11.76 21.89
N GLY A 58 -5.80 10.66 22.17
CA GLY A 58 -6.43 9.37 22.53
C GLY A 58 -5.44 8.22 22.61
N VAL A 59 -5.92 7.04 23.06
CA VAL A 59 -5.17 5.77 23.19
C VAL A 59 -4.52 5.31 21.87
N TRP A 60 -5.02 5.81 20.75
CA TRP A 60 -4.45 5.67 19.41
C TRP A 60 -3.59 6.91 19.11
N SER A 61 -2.29 6.81 19.39
CA SER A 61 -1.34 7.90 19.16
C SER A 61 -0.95 7.99 17.69
N ALA A 62 -0.91 9.22 17.16
CA ALA A 62 -0.44 9.50 15.81
C ALA A 62 1.01 9.03 15.57
N ASP A 63 1.85 9.03 16.61
CA ASP A 63 3.23 8.54 16.50
C ASP A 63 3.26 7.05 16.15
N ALA A 64 2.39 6.24 16.76
CA ALA A 64 2.31 4.81 16.48
C ALA A 64 1.85 4.56 15.03
N GLU A 65 0.88 5.35 14.53
CA GLU A 65 0.41 5.30 13.15
C GLU A 65 1.54 5.63 12.16
N LEU A 66 2.34 6.67 12.44
CA LEU A 66 3.48 7.07 11.61
C LEU A 66 4.58 6.00 11.58
N TRP A 67 4.92 5.42 12.73
CA TRP A 67 5.91 4.35 12.81
C TRP A 67 5.44 3.09 12.07
N ASN A 68 4.19 2.67 12.28
CA ASN A 68 3.61 1.53 11.56
C ASN A 68 3.54 1.79 10.05
N GLY A 69 3.24 3.03 9.64
CA GLY A 69 3.28 3.48 8.26
C GLY A 69 4.65 3.26 7.61
N ARG A 70 5.73 3.68 8.28
CA ARG A 70 7.11 3.53 7.81
C ARG A 70 7.52 2.06 7.70
N PHE A 71 7.22 1.26 8.73
CA PHE A 71 7.49 -0.17 8.68
C PHE A 71 6.75 -0.87 7.54
N ALA A 72 5.50 -0.49 7.27
CA ALA A 72 4.76 -1.04 6.15
C ALA A 72 5.36 -0.64 4.78
N MET A 73 5.90 0.58 4.64
CA MET A 73 6.57 0.98 3.40
C MET A 73 7.87 0.20 3.20
N LEU A 74 8.69 0.05 4.24
CA LEU A 74 9.92 -0.74 4.19
C LEU A 74 9.63 -2.23 3.95
N GLY A 75 8.59 -2.77 4.58
CA GLY A 75 8.15 -4.15 4.40
C GLY A 75 7.72 -4.43 2.96
N LEU A 76 6.96 -3.53 2.33
CA LEU A 76 6.56 -3.68 0.93
C LEU A 76 7.77 -3.64 -0.03
N VAL A 77 8.73 -2.74 0.24
CA VAL A 77 9.98 -2.68 -0.54
C VAL A 77 10.80 -3.96 -0.37
N ALA A 78 10.90 -4.48 0.86
CA ALA A 78 11.59 -5.73 1.14
C ALA A 78 10.94 -6.91 0.41
N LEU A 79 9.60 -7.01 0.43
CA LEU A 79 8.86 -8.04 -0.33
C LEU A 79 9.20 -7.98 -1.82
N ALA A 80 9.10 -6.79 -2.43
CA ALA A 80 9.43 -6.61 -3.85
C ALA A 80 10.87 -7.04 -4.18
N ILE A 81 11.85 -6.69 -3.32
CA ILE A 81 13.25 -7.12 -3.52
C ILE A 81 13.38 -8.64 -3.40
N THR A 82 12.69 -9.25 -2.44
CA THR A 82 12.79 -10.70 -2.20
C THR A 82 12.18 -11.49 -3.35
N GLU A 83 11.03 -11.04 -3.88
CA GLU A 83 10.42 -11.59 -5.09
C GLU A 83 11.33 -11.42 -6.31
N PHE A 84 11.95 -10.24 -6.47
CA PHE A 84 12.87 -9.98 -7.58
C PHE A 84 14.07 -10.93 -7.58
N ILE A 85 14.64 -11.22 -6.40
CA ILE A 85 15.80 -12.09 -6.26
C ILE A 85 15.42 -13.57 -6.38
N THR A 86 14.32 -13.99 -5.75
CA THR A 86 13.96 -15.41 -5.62
C THR A 86 13.10 -15.90 -6.78
N GLY A 87 12.41 -14.99 -7.47
CA GLY A 87 11.48 -15.31 -8.56
C GLY A 87 10.21 -16.03 -8.09
N THR A 88 9.98 -16.09 -6.77
CA THR A 88 8.83 -16.75 -6.16
C THR A 88 8.02 -15.75 -5.33
N PRO A 89 6.68 -15.89 -5.30
CA PRO A 89 5.86 -15.14 -4.34
C PRO A 89 6.30 -15.49 -2.91
N PHE A 90 6.30 -14.46 -2.06
CA PHE A 90 6.46 -14.52 -0.61
C PHE A 90 5.35 -15.32 0.08
N VAL A 91 4.08 -15.13 -0.31
CA VAL A 91 2.95 -15.95 0.18
C VAL A 91 2.63 -17.03 -0.86
N ASN A 92 3.11 -18.24 -0.61
CA ASN A 92 2.84 -19.41 -1.44
C ASN A 92 1.92 -20.36 -0.67
N VAL A 93 0.66 -20.48 -1.09
CA VAL A 93 -0.38 -21.34 -0.48
C VAL A 93 -0.67 -22.53 -1.40
#